data_AF-A0A7S0YPY1-F1
#
_entry.id   AF-A0A7S0YPY1-F1
#
_cell.length_a   1.000
_cell.length_b   1.000
_cell.length_c   1.000
_cell.angle_alpha   90.00
_cell.angle_beta   90.00
_cell.angle_gamma   90.00
#
_symmetry.space_group_name_H-M   'P 1'
#
loop_
_entity.id
_entity.type
_entity.pdbx_description
1 polymer ?
#
loop_
_entity_poly.entity_id
_entity_poly.type
_entity_poly.pdbx_seq_one_letter_code
_entity_poly.pdbx_strand_id
1 'polypeptide(L)'
;KRFYAREVASGFELKHRKLLIVKFLENCKSRTIPQDLKVQALQLVVIPTLTTAFNHPDPAEKGIMDEATITFIVKDLLDPGDEILKTYDEALHIELLQLATLLIRYL
;
A
#
# COMPACT_ATOMS: atom_id res chain seq x y z
N LYS A 1 6.21 -17.47 -2.88
CA LYS A 1 5.38 -16.24 -2.85
C LYS A 1 4.59 -16.01 -1.54
N ARG A 2 4.08 -17.05 -0.84
CA ARG A 2 3.36 -16.91 0.46
C ARG A 2 4.24 -16.60 1.70
N PHE A 3 5.56 -16.55 1.54
CA PHE A 3 6.51 -16.39 2.64
C PHE A 3 6.59 -14.93 3.13
N TYR A 4 6.78 -13.99 2.20
CA TYR A 4 6.91 -12.56 2.52
C TYR A 4 5.68 -11.99 3.24
N ALA A 5 4.47 -12.29 2.76
CA ALA A 5 3.24 -11.82 3.41
C ALA A 5 3.08 -12.37 4.84
N ARG A 6 3.52 -13.60 5.12
CA ARG A 6 3.36 -14.23 6.44
C ARG A 6 4.42 -13.74 7.43
N GLU A 7 5.67 -13.65 6.99
CA GLU A 7 6.78 -13.20 7.85
C GLU A 7 6.66 -11.71 8.18
N VAL A 8 6.32 -10.89 7.18
CA VAL A 8 6.07 -9.45 7.39
C VAL A 8 4.85 -9.25 8.28
N ALA A 9 3.74 -10.00 8.11
CA ALA A 9 2.52 -9.78 8.87
C ALA A 9 2.56 -10.24 10.33
N SER A 10 3.40 -11.23 10.69
CA SER A 10 3.38 -11.85 12.03
C SER A 10 4.68 -11.75 12.83
N GLY A 11 5.82 -11.43 12.19
CA GLY A 11 7.13 -11.38 12.86
C GLY A 11 7.64 -9.98 13.22
N PHE A 12 7.05 -8.91 12.66
CA PHE A 12 7.56 -7.55 12.80
C PHE A 12 6.65 -6.67 13.67
N GLU A 13 7.27 -5.89 14.56
CA GLU A 13 6.57 -4.85 15.31
C GLU A 13 5.78 -3.92 14.36
N LEU A 14 4.61 -3.46 14.81
CA LEU A 14 3.71 -2.59 14.03
C LEU A 14 4.43 -1.39 13.41
N LYS A 15 5.39 -0.79 14.13
CA LYS A 15 6.20 0.34 13.66
C LYS A 15 7.03 0.02 12.40
N HIS A 16 7.60 -1.19 12.32
CA HIS A 16 8.43 -1.61 11.19
C HIS A 16 7.57 -1.93 9.98
N ARG A 17 6.42 -2.60 10.20
CA ARG A 17 5.43 -2.84 9.15
C ARG A 17 4.94 -1.53 8.55
N LYS A 18 4.57 -0.56 9.40
CA LYS A 18 4.15 0.77 8.96
C LYS A 18 5.22 1.47 8.11
N LEU A 19 6.46 1.55 8.60
CA LEU A 19 7.57 2.18 7.88
C LEU A 19 7.77 1.57 6.49
N LEU A 20 7.72 0.23 6.43
CA LEU A 20 7.87 -0.52 5.20
C LEU A 20 6.74 -0.21 4.21
N ILE A 21 5.48 -0.18 4.67
CA ILE A 21 4.32 0.17 3.84
C ILE A 21 4.45 1.59 3.29
N VAL A 22 4.74 2.57 4.15
CA VAL A 22 4.95 3.96 3.72
C VAL A 22 6.04 4.02 2.65
N LYS A 23 7.15 3.29 2.82
CA LYS A 23 8.23 3.31 1.84
C LYS A 23 7.82 2.73 0.48
N PHE A 24 7.05 1.65 0.46
CA PHE A 24 6.53 1.10 -0.79
C PHE A 24 5.56 2.06 -1.49
N LEU A 25 4.71 2.75 -0.71
CA LEU A 25 3.78 3.75 -1.24
C LEU A 25 4.51 4.96 -1.84
N GLU A 26 5.54 5.49 -1.16
CA GLU A 26 6.38 6.57 -1.70
C GLU A 26 7.04 6.17 -3.04
N ASN A 27 7.51 4.92 -3.12
CA ASN A 27 8.18 4.38 -4.29
C ASN A 27 7.24 4.22 -5.51
N CYS A 28 5.91 4.23 -5.30
CA CYS A 28 4.95 4.17 -6.41
C CYS A 28 5.06 5.39 -7.34
N LYS A 29 5.39 6.58 -6.79
CA LYS A 29 5.60 7.81 -7.57
C LYS A 29 6.97 7.87 -8.27
N SER A 30 7.91 7.00 -7.89
CA SER A 30 9.28 7.06 -8.41
C SER A 30 9.33 6.72 -9.91
N ARG A 31 9.92 7.60 -10.73
CA ARG A 31 10.13 7.32 -12.16
C ARG A 31 11.28 6.35 -12.44
N THR A 32 12.14 6.10 -11.45
CA THR A 32 13.32 5.23 -11.60
C THR A 32 13.02 3.77 -11.32
N ILE A 33 11.90 3.48 -10.64
CA ILE A 33 11.50 2.12 -10.30
C ILE A 33 10.60 1.57 -11.41
N PRO A 34 10.94 0.41 -11.99
CA PRO A 34 10.08 -0.30 -12.94
C PRO A 34 8.65 -0.51 -12.41
N GLN A 35 7.65 -0.35 -13.28
CA GLN A 35 6.24 -0.39 -12.86
C GLN A 35 5.80 -1.78 -12.42
N ASP A 36 6.33 -2.83 -13.04
CA ASP A 36 6.10 -4.22 -12.65
C ASP A 36 6.55 -4.50 -11.20
N LEU A 37 7.65 -3.88 -10.75
CA LEU A 37 8.10 -4.00 -9.37
C LEU A 37 7.19 -3.25 -8.39
N LYS A 38 6.62 -2.11 -8.80
CA LYS A 38 5.62 -1.38 -7.99
C LYS A 38 4.35 -2.21 -7.84
N VAL A 39 3.85 -2.77 -8.95
CA VAL A 39 2.69 -3.67 -8.97
C VAL A 39 2.93 -4.88 -8.06
N GLN A 40 4.08 -5.53 -8.19
CA GLN A 40 4.42 -6.69 -7.33
C GLN A 40 4.51 -6.31 -5.85
N ALA A 41 5.06 -5.14 -5.52
CA ALA A 41 5.10 -4.65 -4.15
C ALA A 41 3.68 -4.44 -3.59
N LEU A 42 2.78 -3.84 -4.38
CA LEU A 42 1.39 -3.65 -3.98
C LEU A 42 0.69 -5.00 -3.72
N GLN A 43 0.80 -5.93 -4.67
CA GLN A 43 0.14 -7.24 -4.63
C GLN A 43 0.66 -8.18 -3.54
N LEU A 44 1.98 -8.20 -3.32
CA LEU A 44 2.62 -9.20 -2.45
C LEU A 44 2.84 -8.70 -1.02
N VAL A 45 2.91 -7.39 -0.82
CA VAL A 45 3.31 -6.79 0.45
C VAL A 45 2.27 -5.80 0.94
N VAL A 46 1.98 -4.74 0.19
CA VAL A 46 1.15 -3.64 0.71
C VAL A 46 -0.29 -4.07 0.97
N ILE A 47 -1.00 -4.52 -0.06
CA ILE A 47 -2.41 -4.90 0.04
C ILE A 47 -2.60 -6.07 1.02
N PRO A 48 -1.80 -7.16 1.00
CA PRO A 48 -1.95 -8.24 1.96
C PRO A 48 -1.70 -7.82 3.42
N THR A 49 -0.70 -6.96 3.66
CA THR A 49 -0.37 -6.51 5.02
C THR A 49 -1.50 -5.64 5.57
N LEU A 50 -1.99 -4.68 4.78
CA LEU A 50 -3.14 -3.84 5.17
C LEU A 50 -4.40 -4.67 5.38
N THR A 51 -4.69 -5.61 4.48
CA THR A 51 -5.83 -6.52 4.61
C THR A 51 -5.74 -7.33 5.90
N THR A 52 -4.56 -7.86 6.23
CA THR A 52 -4.36 -8.64 7.46
C THR A 52 -4.55 -7.76 8.70
N ALA A 53 -3.96 -6.56 8.70
CA ALA A 53 -4.06 -5.61 9.81
C ALA A 53 -5.50 -5.13 10.04
N PHE A 54 -6.24 -4.80 8.97
CA PHE A 54 -7.62 -4.32 9.07
C PHE A 54 -8.62 -5.40 9.50
N ASN A 55 -8.36 -6.67 9.15
CA ASN A 55 -9.17 -7.80 9.62
C ASN A 55 -8.73 -8.32 10.99
N HIS A 56 -7.64 -7.80 11.57
CA HIS A 56 -7.16 -8.26 12.86
C HIS A 56 -8.12 -7.80 13.99
N PRO A 57 -8.42 -8.65 14.99
CA PRO A 57 -9.33 -8.31 16.09
C PRO A 57 -8.78 -7.21 17.02
N ASP A 58 -7.46 -7.04 17.07
CA ASP A 58 -6.81 -5.99 17.87
C ASP A 58 -6.93 -4.62 17.16
N PRO A 59 -7.62 -3.62 17.77
CA PRO A 59 -7.71 -2.28 17.19
C PRO A 59 -6.36 -1.56 17.07
N ALA A 60 -5.34 -1.95 17.82
CA ALA A 60 -4.00 -1.38 17.70
C ALA A 60 -3.39 -1.65 16.31
N GLU A 61 -3.73 -2.77 15.67
CA GLU A 61 -3.26 -3.13 14.32
C GLU A 61 -3.77 -2.17 13.24
N LYS A 62 -4.93 -1.54 13.46
CA LYS A 62 -5.44 -0.48 12.56
C LYS A 62 -4.54 0.75 12.56
N GLY A 63 -3.74 0.94 13.62
CA GLY A 63 -2.71 1.97 13.71
C GLY A 63 -1.55 1.81 12.72
N ILE A 64 -1.56 0.75 11.89
CA ILE A 64 -0.65 0.62 10.75
C ILE A 64 -0.82 1.79 9.76
N MET A 65 -2.02 2.35 9.64
CA MET A 65 -2.31 3.56 8.86
C MET A 65 -2.58 4.73 9.79
N ASP A 66 -1.87 5.84 9.57
CA ASP A 66 -2.23 7.13 10.15
C ASP A 66 -2.93 8.02 9.11
N GLU A 67 -3.57 9.08 9.60
CA GLU A 67 -4.27 10.06 8.77
C GLU A 67 -3.36 10.67 7.70
N ALA A 68 -2.07 10.86 8.01
CA ALA A 68 -1.07 11.36 7.07
C ALA A 68 -0.83 10.38 5.91
N THR A 69 -0.70 9.08 6.19
CA THR A 69 -0.52 8.04 5.17
C THR A 69 -1.78 7.88 4.33
N ILE A 70 -2.96 7.93 4.94
CA ILE A 70 -4.23 7.87 4.21
C ILE A 70 -4.35 9.08 3.27
N THR A 71 -4.06 10.27 3.77
CA THR A 71 -4.06 11.51 2.97
C THR A 71 -3.09 11.42 1.81
N PHE A 72 -1.87 10.91 2.06
CA PHE A 72 -0.88 10.67 1.01
C PHE A 72 -1.41 9.69 -0.04
N ILE A 73 -1.98 8.55 0.33
CA ILE A 73 -2.52 7.60 -0.66
C ILE A 73 -3.59 8.27 -1.52
N VAL A 74 -4.55 8.95 -0.90
CA VAL A 74 -5.67 9.58 -1.62
C VAL A 74 -5.20 10.70 -2.54
N LYS A 75 -4.38 11.63 -2.05
CA LYS A 75 -3.99 12.82 -2.81
C LYS A 75 -2.78 12.61 -3.71
N ASP A 76 -1.82 11.82 -3.28
CA ASP A 76 -0.53 11.69 -3.98
C ASP A 76 -0.40 10.43 -4.83
N LEU A 77 -1.25 9.41 -4.63
CA LEU A 77 -1.23 8.18 -5.42
C LEU A 77 -2.47 7.99 -6.28
N LEU A 78 -3.66 8.28 -5.74
CA LEU A 78 -4.93 8.13 -6.47
C LEU A 78 -5.29 9.36 -7.29
N ASP A 79 -4.97 10.55 -6.80
CA ASP A 79 -5.21 11.82 -7.50
C ASP A 79 -3.93 12.68 -7.70
N PRO A 80 -2.82 12.11 -8.22
CA PRO A 80 -1.56 12.86 -8.37
C PRO A 80 -1.58 13.91 -9.50
N GLY A 81 -2.71 14.07 -10.19
CA GLY A 81 -2.86 14.88 -11.39
C GLY A 81 -2.61 14.12 -12.70
N ASP A 82 -3.22 14.61 -13.78
CA ASP A 82 -3.28 13.96 -15.10
C ASP A 82 -1.92 13.60 -15.68
N GLU A 83 -0.91 14.45 -15.49
CA GLU A 83 0.44 14.21 -16.02
C GLU A 83 1.10 12.99 -15.39
N ILE A 84 0.85 12.75 -14.10
CA ILE A 84 1.40 11.61 -13.38
C ILE A 84 0.57 10.35 -13.67
N LEU A 85 -0.76 10.47 -13.68
CA LEU A 85 -1.66 9.36 -14.02
C LEU A 85 -1.35 8.77 -15.40
N LYS A 86 -1.08 9.61 -16.41
CA LYS A 86 -0.68 9.13 -17.75
C LYS A 86 0.60 8.32 -17.78
N THR A 87 1.45 8.43 -16.75
CA THR A 87 2.68 7.64 -16.67
C THR A 87 2.44 6.25 -16.11
N TYR A 88 1.33 6.01 -15.39
CA TYR A 88 1.03 4.70 -14.83
C TYR A 88 0.44 3.79 -15.91
N ASP A 89 0.98 2.57 -15.99
CA ASP A 89 0.43 1.52 -16.81
C ASP A 89 -0.89 0.99 -16.22
N GLU A 90 -1.61 0.21 -17.02
CA GLU A 90 -2.90 -0.35 -16.63
C GLU A 90 -2.79 -1.22 -15.37
N ALA A 91 -1.71 -1.99 -15.22
CA ALA A 91 -1.53 -2.87 -14.08
C ALA A 91 -1.37 -2.07 -12.78
N LEU A 92 -0.54 -1.03 -12.78
CA LEU A 92 -0.34 -0.16 -11.63
C LEU A 92 -1.62 0.60 -11.26
N HIS A 93 -2.37 1.08 -12.25
CA HIS A 93 -3.68 1.69 -12.01
C HIS A 93 -4.65 0.75 -11.32
N ILE A 94 -4.74 -0.50 -11.78
CA ILE A 94 -5.64 -1.50 -11.17
C ILE A 94 -5.26 -1.72 -9.70
N GLU A 95 -3.98 -1.87 -9.38
CA GLU A 95 -3.53 -2.10 -8.00
C GLU A 95 -3.79 -0.89 -7.09
N LEU A 96 -3.59 0.33 -7.59
CA LEU A 96 -3.90 1.55 -6.84
C LEU A 96 -5.42 1.67 -6.59
N LEU A 97 -6.26 1.32 -7.56
CA LEU A 97 -7.72 1.27 -7.37
C LEU A 97 -8.15 0.18 -6.38
N GLN A 98 -7.47 -0.96 -6.36
CA GLN A 98 -7.69 -2.00 -5.35
C GLN A 98 -7.30 -1.50 -3.95
N LEU A 99 -6.18 -0.79 -3.83
CA LEU A 99 -5.77 -0.16 -2.58
C LEU A 99 -6.81 0.87 -2.10
N ALA A 100 -7.33 1.71 -3.00
CA ALA A 100 -8.40 2.65 -2.69
C ALA A 100 -9.66 1.94 -2.17
N THR A 101 -10.07 0.88 -2.85
CA THR A 101 -11.22 0.05 -2.48
C THR A 101 -11.03 -0.59 -1.11
N LEU A 102 -9.79 -1.01 -0.79
CA LEU A 102 -9.45 -1.54 0.52
C LEU A 102 -9.64 -0.47 1.60
N LEU A 103 -9.10 0.73 1.40
CA LEU A 103 -9.23 1.83 2.37
C LEU A 103 -10.69 2.18 2.64
N ILE A 104 -11.51 2.34 1.58
CA ILE A 104 -12.95 2.67 1.70
C ILE A 104 -13.73 1.58 2.44
N ARG A 105 -13.31 0.33 2.36
CA ARG A 105 -14.01 -0.79 3.03
C ARG A 105 -13.80 -0.79 4.55
N TYR A 106 -12.64 -0.31 5.01
CA TYR A 106 -12.19 -0.48 6.39
C TYR A 106 -12.10 0.84 7.17
N LEU A 107 -12.22 1.99 6.51
CA LEU A 107 -12.36 3.32 7.08
C LEU A 107 -13.80 3.83 6.91
#